data_AF-A0A1H2DVY9-F1
#
_entry.id   AF-A0A1H2DVY9-F1
#
_cell.length_a   1.000
_cell.length_b   1.000
_cell.length_c   1.000
_cell.angle_alpha   90.00
_cell.angle_beta   90.00
_cell.angle_gamma   90.00
#
_symmetry.space_group_name_H-M   'P 1'
#
loop_
_entity.id
_entity.type
_entity.pdbx_description
1 polymer ?
#
loop_
_entity_poly.entity_id
_entity_poly.type
_entity_poly.pdbx_seq_one_letter_code
_entity_poly.pdbx_strand_id
1 'polypeptide(L)'
;MAGFFKRSLSWIVALVVLLLLTGLTHMYARVTTLGYVQGYDFLIFKNAFDRLDVSNHEDGKLIKSTTNVLGSSDRALFSVAVISGNTCLENDGSNGICKLFPVRSVFESALSKNKVHTIAGKYLELNVMEDSDRRYFVFDKLQGGDLIVAETLPYLIYDDSFLSRESLFFKDIPKYLSTYDGFSLMYRKSIGAWVFLIIIIGMLFVSQEVIYRKKSYEFKRLNTDKDAIEKRLLDANESLSTILFEKDALENEISEIKLELEKIDSLSHSKADLENTLKMKMHELHKKDNLVSQVENHHLEDLNKLYNLEKELENLRNKLSNQDQDDISRQEASDLNELKSLWLNGKLTWDDRLAIEGKVSFADLDRAPFTDYIVYTSFEQWIVRACNRHKLAYPGEKLELYKQIDLLKNANIVSDKEADLLHEARIVRNNWFHSGVKPTAAFTSKVVKFLKIKNSPKIDPRV
;
A
#
# COMPACT_ATOMS: atom_id res chain seq x y z
N MET A 1 -6.94 -7.39 -4.22
CA MET A 1 -6.48 -7.69 -5.61
C MET A 1 -5.69 -6.54 -6.22
N ALA A 2 -6.14 -5.28 -6.10
CA ALA A 2 -5.44 -4.11 -6.63
C ALA A 2 -4.01 -3.88 -6.09
N GLY A 3 -3.75 -4.18 -4.80
CA GLY A 3 -2.41 -3.99 -4.21
C GLY A 3 -1.35 -4.95 -4.73
N PHE A 4 -1.71 -6.22 -4.92
CA PHE A 4 -0.83 -7.21 -5.57
C PHE A 4 -0.49 -6.78 -7.00
N PHE A 5 -1.46 -6.25 -7.74
CA PHE A 5 -1.25 -5.79 -9.11
C PHE A 5 -0.29 -4.60 -9.18
N LYS A 6 -0.48 -3.57 -8.33
CA LYS A 6 0.42 -2.41 -8.28
C LYS A 6 1.86 -2.79 -7.91
N ARG A 7 2.05 -3.65 -6.89
CA ARG A 7 3.39 -4.12 -6.49
C ARG A 7 4.05 -4.95 -7.59
N SER A 8 3.31 -5.88 -8.19
CA SER A 8 3.79 -6.68 -9.32
C SER A 8 4.20 -5.80 -10.50
N LEU A 9 3.40 -4.77 -10.83
CA LEU A 9 3.71 -3.84 -11.91
C LEU A 9 5.01 -3.06 -11.65
N SER A 10 5.23 -2.59 -10.42
CA SER A 10 6.47 -1.90 -10.04
C SER A 10 7.70 -2.78 -10.25
N TRP A 11 7.63 -4.04 -9.82
CA TRP A 11 8.70 -5.03 -10.02
C TRP A 11 8.96 -5.33 -11.50
N ILE A 12 7.92 -5.46 -12.31
CA ILE A 12 8.04 -5.68 -13.76
C ILE A 12 8.70 -4.47 -14.43
N VAL A 13 8.27 -3.25 -14.09
CA VAL A 13 8.88 -2.02 -14.64
C VAL A 13 10.36 -1.92 -14.24
N ALA A 14 10.69 -2.15 -12.97
CA ALA A 14 12.07 -2.16 -12.50
C ALA A 14 12.92 -3.21 -13.22
N LEU A 15 12.39 -4.42 -13.41
CA LEU A 15 13.04 -5.48 -14.17
C LEU A 15 13.32 -5.03 -15.61
N VAL A 16 12.31 -4.54 -16.33
CA VAL A 16 12.46 -4.08 -17.71
C VAL A 16 13.53 -2.99 -17.82
N VAL A 17 13.53 -2.01 -16.92
CA VAL A 17 14.55 -0.94 -16.89
C VAL A 17 15.94 -1.52 -16.67
N LEU A 18 16.12 -2.44 -15.72
CA LEU A 18 17.41 -3.07 -15.45
C LEU A 18 17.92 -3.92 -16.63
N LEU A 19 17.03 -4.65 -17.31
CA LEU A 19 17.37 -5.40 -18.51
C LEU A 19 17.83 -4.47 -19.64
N LEU A 20 17.13 -3.36 -19.86
CA LEU A 20 17.53 -2.37 -20.87
C LEU A 20 18.88 -1.73 -20.51
N LEU A 21 19.08 -1.31 -19.26
CA LEU A 21 20.34 -0.71 -18.81
C LEU A 21 21.51 -1.67 -18.99
N THR A 22 21.38 -2.93 -18.56
CA THR A 22 22.45 -3.92 -18.76
C THR A 22 22.67 -4.25 -20.24
N GLY A 23 21.61 -4.26 -21.04
CA GLY A 23 21.67 -4.33 -22.49
C GLY A 23 22.55 -3.23 -23.10
N LEU A 24 22.25 -1.98 -22.75
CA LEU A 24 22.97 -0.81 -23.22
C LEU A 24 24.43 -0.80 -22.74
N THR A 25 24.71 -1.17 -21.49
CA THR A 25 26.08 -1.26 -20.97
C THR A 25 26.93 -2.28 -21.74
N HIS A 26 26.39 -3.45 -22.06
CA HIS A 26 27.10 -4.43 -22.89
C HIS A 26 27.30 -3.94 -24.33
N MET A 27 26.31 -3.21 -24.88
CA MET A 27 26.46 -2.61 -26.21
C MET A 27 27.54 -1.53 -26.22
N TYR A 28 27.59 -0.69 -25.19
CA TYR A 28 28.65 0.30 -24.99
C TYR A 28 30.02 -0.37 -24.92
N ALA A 29 30.17 -1.37 -24.06
CA ALA A 29 31.42 -2.13 -23.94
C ALA A 29 31.82 -2.80 -25.26
N ARG A 30 30.86 -3.31 -26.03
CA ARG A 30 31.12 -3.91 -27.34
C ARG A 30 31.64 -2.89 -28.34
N VAL A 31 30.99 -1.74 -28.50
CA VAL A 31 31.37 -0.77 -29.54
C VAL A 31 32.69 -0.09 -29.23
N THR A 32 32.96 0.16 -27.95
CA THR A 32 34.27 0.69 -27.51
C THR A 32 35.37 -0.35 -27.75
N THR A 33 35.18 -1.60 -27.31
CA THR A 33 36.15 -2.68 -27.53
C THR A 33 36.40 -2.91 -29.01
N LEU A 34 35.36 -2.91 -29.85
CA LEU A 34 35.50 -3.10 -31.29
C LEU A 34 36.32 -1.98 -31.94
N GLY A 35 36.11 -0.72 -31.53
CA GLY A 35 36.95 0.39 -31.98
C GLY A 35 38.43 0.17 -31.65
N TYR A 36 38.76 -0.22 -30.41
CA TYR A 36 40.15 -0.51 -30.04
C TYR A 36 40.75 -1.68 -30.85
N VAL A 37 40.00 -2.77 -31.02
CA VAL A 37 40.45 -3.92 -31.82
C VAL A 37 40.76 -3.49 -33.25
N GLN A 38 39.89 -2.68 -33.88
CA GLN A 38 40.14 -2.13 -35.21
C GLN A 38 41.41 -1.27 -35.29
N GLY A 39 41.73 -0.51 -34.24
CA GLY A 39 42.98 0.23 -34.15
C GLY A 39 44.21 -0.67 -34.12
N TYR A 40 44.18 -1.77 -33.37
CA TYR A 40 45.25 -2.75 -33.34
C TYR A 40 45.38 -3.52 -34.66
N ASP A 41 44.25 -3.94 -35.25
CA ASP A 41 44.22 -4.61 -36.55
C ASP A 41 44.86 -3.73 -37.63
N PHE A 42 44.54 -2.43 -37.62
CA PHE A 42 45.18 -1.46 -38.52
C PHE A 42 46.71 -1.42 -38.37
N LEU A 43 47.23 -1.41 -37.14
CA LEU A 43 48.68 -1.44 -36.90
C LEU A 43 49.33 -2.73 -37.40
N ILE A 44 48.64 -3.88 -37.26
CA ILE A 44 49.12 -5.15 -37.80
C ILE A 44 49.22 -5.08 -39.33
N PHE A 45 48.17 -4.58 -40.00
CA PHE A 45 48.18 -4.39 -41.46
C PHE A 45 49.24 -3.40 -41.91
N LYS A 46 49.38 -2.25 -41.22
CA LYS A 46 50.43 -1.27 -41.48
C LYS A 46 51.80 -1.94 -41.43
N ASN A 47 52.13 -2.63 -40.34
CA ASN A 47 53.42 -3.29 -40.17
C ASN A 47 53.68 -4.40 -41.20
N ALA A 48 52.63 -5.11 -41.61
CA ALA A 48 52.72 -6.13 -42.66
C ALA A 48 52.99 -5.51 -44.05
N PHE A 49 52.39 -4.36 -44.35
CA PHE A 49 52.50 -3.68 -45.64
C PHE A 49 53.63 -2.66 -45.72
N ASP A 50 54.24 -2.29 -44.60
CA ASP A 50 55.31 -1.27 -44.54
C ASP A 50 56.55 -1.64 -45.38
N ARG A 51 56.68 -2.91 -45.77
CA ARG A 51 57.79 -3.44 -46.57
C ARG A 51 57.42 -3.77 -48.02
N LEU A 52 56.17 -3.54 -48.42
CA LEU A 52 55.66 -3.91 -49.74
C LEU A 52 55.58 -2.67 -50.65
N ASP A 53 55.89 -2.86 -51.93
CA ASP A 53 55.72 -1.83 -52.96
C ASP A 53 54.46 -2.13 -53.79
N VAL A 54 53.44 -1.30 -53.67
CA VAL A 54 52.14 -1.50 -54.35
C VAL A 54 52.26 -1.43 -55.88
N SER A 55 53.28 -0.73 -56.38
CA SER A 55 53.55 -0.63 -57.82
C SER A 55 54.10 -1.94 -58.41
N ASN A 56 54.61 -2.83 -57.56
CA ASN A 56 55.03 -4.17 -57.93
C ASN A 56 53.80 -5.11 -58.02
N HIS A 57 53.63 -5.75 -59.17
CA HIS A 57 52.48 -6.61 -59.45
C HIS A 57 52.41 -7.85 -58.54
N GLU A 58 53.52 -8.35 -58.01
CA GLU A 58 53.53 -9.49 -57.06
C GLU A 58 53.11 -9.05 -55.66
N ASP A 59 53.60 -7.91 -55.20
CA ASP A 59 53.27 -7.32 -53.90
C ASP A 59 51.81 -6.84 -53.87
N GLY A 60 51.30 -6.26 -54.96
CA GLY A 60 49.88 -5.91 -55.11
C GLY A 60 48.94 -7.13 -55.06
N LYS A 61 49.37 -8.28 -55.59
CA LYS A 61 48.65 -9.56 -55.41
C LYS A 61 48.72 -10.06 -53.97
N LEU A 62 49.87 -9.90 -53.31
CA LEU A 62 50.07 -10.29 -51.92
C LEU A 62 49.17 -9.48 -50.97
N ILE A 63 49.07 -8.17 -51.17
CA ILE A 63 48.16 -7.27 -50.42
C ILE A 63 46.72 -7.77 -50.56
N LYS A 64 46.25 -8.02 -51.79
CA LYS A 64 44.89 -8.50 -52.07
C LYS A 64 44.63 -9.90 -51.50
N SER A 65 45.63 -10.78 -51.45
CA SER A 65 45.50 -12.14 -50.94
C SER A 65 45.55 -12.21 -49.41
N THR A 66 46.49 -11.51 -48.76
CA THR A 66 46.69 -11.48 -47.31
C THR A 66 45.46 -10.94 -46.59
N THR A 67 44.74 -10.03 -47.22
CA THR A 67 43.54 -9.41 -46.65
C THR A 67 42.27 -10.23 -46.83
N ASN A 68 42.22 -11.15 -47.81
CA ASN A 68 41.08 -12.04 -48.04
C ASN A 68 41.08 -13.26 -47.11
N VAL A 69 42.24 -13.66 -46.60
CA VAL A 69 42.41 -14.85 -45.73
C VAL A 69 41.75 -14.67 -44.35
N LEU A 70 41.53 -13.43 -43.90
CA LEU A 70 40.91 -13.13 -42.61
C LEU A 70 39.37 -13.00 -42.67
N GLY A 71 38.74 -13.19 -43.84
CA GLY A 71 37.28 -13.12 -44.01
C GLY A 71 36.64 -14.50 -44.19
N SER A 72 35.43 -14.69 -43.66
CA SER A 72 34.53 -15.76 -44.12
C SER A 72 33.56 -15.15 -45.14
N SER A 73 33.37 -15.80 -46.29
CA SER A 73 32.39 -15.43 -47.33
C SER A 73 32.54 -14.01 -47.92
N ASP A 74 33.56 -13.81 -48.77
CA ASP A 74 33.76 -12.64 -49.66
C ASP A 74 33.71 -11.25 -49.00
N ARG A 75 33.84 -11.17 -47.68
CA ARG A 75 33.86 -9.90 -46.92
C ARG A 75 35.03 -9.89 -45.95
N ALA A 76 35.79 -8.79 -45.96
CA ALA A 76 36.86 -8.61 -44.99
C ALA A 76 36.29 -8.24 -43.61
N LEU A 77 36.85 -8.81 -42.54
CA LEU A 77 36.47 -8.45 -41.16
C LEU A 77 36.80 -6.98 -40.82
N PHE A 78 37.82 -6.43 -41.47
CA PHE A 78 38.24 -5.05 -41.34
C PHE A 78 38.65 -4.53 -42.72
N SER A 79 38.02 -3.45 -43.18
CA SER A 79 38.25 -2.96 -44.53
C SER A 79 39.44 -2.02 -44.57
N VAL A 80 40.43 -2.38 -45.41
CA VAL A 80 41.69 -1.67 -45.56
C VAL A 80 41.95 -1.46 -47.04
N ALA A 81 42.41 -0.28 -47.39
CA ALA A 81 42.86 0.08 -48.72
C ALA A 81 44.28 0.63 -48.67
N VAL A 82 45.06 0.35 -49.70
CA VAL A 82 46.34 1.00 -49.95
C VAL A 82 46.20 1.89 -51.17
N ILE A 83 46.50 3.18 -51.00
CA ILE A 83 46.35 4.23 -52.01
C ILE A 83 47.74 4.70 -52.42
N SER A 84 48.10 4.39 -53.65
CA SER A 84 49.31 4.86 -54.31
C SER A 84 49.01 6.03 -55.24
N GLY A 85 50.04 6.59 -55.88
CA GLY A 85 49.91 7.80 -56.71
C GLY A 85 48.70 7.80 -57.67
N ASN A 86 48.49 6.70 -58.40
CA ASN A 86 47.44 6.58 -59.42
C ASN A 86 46.48 5.41 -59.22
N THR A 87 46.62 4.65 -58.13
CA THR A 87 45.88 3.39 -57.92
C THR A 87 45.44 3.24 -56.48
N CYS A 88 44.27 2.65 -56.27
CA CYS A 88 43.80 2.23 -54.96
C CYS A 88 43.48 0.73 -54.98
N LEU A 89 44.01 0.00 -54.00
CA LEU A 89 43.75 -1.42 -53.80
C LEU A 89 43.04 -1.62 -52.46
N GLU A 90 41.76 -1.97 -52.50
CA GLU A 90 40.98 -2.36 -51.31
C GLU A 90 40.88 -3.87 -51.20
N ASN A 91 40.86 -4.35 -49.95
CA ASN A 91 40.70 -5.76 -49.65
C ASN A 91 39.29 -6.29 -49.90
N ASP A 92 38.29 -5.43 -49.72
CA ASP A 92 36.89 -5.75 -49.94
C ASP A 92 36.30 -4.68 -50.86
N GLY A 93 35.97 -5.10 -52.09
CA GLY A 93 35.39 -4.23 -53.12
C GLY A 93 34.01 -3.65 -52.77
N SER A 94 33.43 -4.06 -51.63
CA SER A 94 32.11 -3.67 -51.19
C SER A 94 32.09 -2.47 -50.24
N ASN A 95 33.18 -2.19 -49.53
CA ASN A 95 33.22 -1.13 -48.50
C ASN A 95 33.53 0.27 -49.08
N GLY A 96 33.97 0.34 -50.35
CA GLY A 96 33.95 1.55 -51.14
C GLY A 96 35.01 2.59 -50.76
N ILE A 97 36.05 2.23 -50.02
CA ILE A 97 37.16 3.14 -49.69
C ILE A 97 37.83 3.60 -50.99
N CYS A 98 38.10 2.69 -51.93
CA CYS A 98 38.66 3.05 -53.23
C CYS A 98 37.68 3.79 -54.15
N LYS A 99 36.37 3.67 -53.92
CA LYS A 99 35.36 4.50 -54.62
C LYS A 99 35.40 5.95 -54.15
N LEU A 100 35.65 6.16 -52.85
CA LEU A 100 35.76 7.49 -52.25
C LEU A 100 37.11 8.13 -52.55
N PHE A 101 38.17 7.32 -52.49
CA PHE A 101 39.55 7.77 -52.61
C PHE A 101 40.28 6.95 -53.68
N PRO A 102 39.97 7.17 -54.97
CA PRO A 102 40.53 6.36 -56.06
C PRO A 102 42.03 6.58 -56.27
N VAL A 103 42.54 7.75 -55.87
CA VAL A 103 43.94 8.15 -55.99
C VAL A 103 44.38 8.99 -54.79
N ARG A 104 45.68 9.04 -54.55
CA ARG A 104 46.27 9.74 -53.40
C ARG A 104 45.90 11.22 -53.29
N SER A 105 45.89 11.95 -54.42
CA SER A 105 45.57 13.38 -54.42
C SER A 105 44.16 13.70 -53.94
N VAL A 106 43.20 12.78 -54.16
CA VAL A 106 41.82 12.92 -53.67
C VAL A 106 41.77 12.76 -52.16
N PHE A 107 42.49 11.78 -51.61
CA PHE A 107 42.59 11.59 -50.17
C PHE A 107 43.29 12.77 -49.49
N GLU A 108 44.41 13.26 -50.04
CA GLU A 108 45.12 14.43 -49.51
C GLU A 108 44.26 15.71 -49.56
N SER A 109 43.45 15.88 -50.61
CA SER A 109 42.47 16.97 -50.66
C SER A 109 41.40 16.80 -49.58
N ALA A 110 40.92 15.59 -49.31
CA ALA A 110 39.97 15.31 -48.23
C ALA A 110 40.59 15.61 -46.85
N LEU A 111 41.84 15.20 -46.60
CA LEU A 111 42.56 15.51 -45.37
C LEU A 111 42.64 17.02 -45.09
N SER A 112 42.81 17.85 -46.14
CA SER A 112 42.87 19.30 -45.98
C SER A 112 41.53 19.97 -45.64
N LYS A 113 40.41 19.29 -45.93
CA LYS A 113 39.05 19.80 -45.74
C LYS A 113 38.38 19.25 -44.47
N ASN A 114 38.82 18.08 -44.03
CA ASN A 114 38.23 17.32 -42.95
C ASN A 114 39.01 17.47 -41.64
N LYS A 115 38.37 17.13 -40.52
CA LYS A 115 39.05 17.13 -39.21
C LYS A 115 39.93 15.90 -39.11
N VAL A 116 41.17 16.11 -38.69
CA VAL A 116 42.13 15.04 -38.39
C VAL A 116 42.40 15.03 -36.89
N HIS A 117 42.26 13.85 -36.30
CA HIS A 117 42.52 13.58 -34.90
C HIS A 117 43.74 12.67 -34.80
N THR A 118 44.77 13.13 -34.08
CA THR A 118 45.90 12.26 -33.71
C THR A 118 45.62 11.68 -32.34
N ILE A 119 45.43 10.37 -32.29
CA ILE A 119 45.27 9.61 -31.05
C ILE A 119 46.68 9.28 -30.57
N ALA A 120 47.10 9.86 -29.44
CA ALA A 120 48.39 9.60 -28.82
C ALA A 120 48.18 8.86 -27.49
N GLY A 121 47.84 7.58 -27.59
CA GLY A 121 47.69 6.70 -26.43
C GLY A 121 49.02 6.04 -26.03
N LYS A 122 49.10 5.50 -24.81
CA LYS A 122 50.30 4.81 -24.28
C LYS A 122 50.78 3.64 -25.17
N TYR A 123 49.91 3.08 -26.01
CA TYR A 123 50.18 1.90 -26.85
C TYR A 123 49.73 2.05 -28.31
N LEU A 124 49.18 3.22 -28.69
CA LEU A 124 48.53 3.41 -29.99
C LEU A 124 48.75 4.86 -30.46
N GLU A 125 49.50 5.04 -31.54
CA GLU A 125 49.62 6.33 -32.23
C GLU A 125 48.98 6.20 -33.61
N LEU A 126 47.84 6.86 -33.81
CA LEU A 126 47.05 6.75 -35.04
C LEU A 126 46.50 8.11 -35.46
N ASN A 127 46.47 8.35 -36.77
CA ASN A 127 45.77 9.49 -37.35
C ASN A 127 44.41 9.03 -37.86
N VAL A 128 43.35 9.75 -37.46
CA VAL A 128 41.98 9.46 -37.84
C VAL A 128 41.35 10.68 -38.48
N MET A 129 40.84 10.55 -39.70
CA MET A 129 40.08 11.57 -40.41
C MET A 129 38.58 11.36 -40.19
N GLU A 130 37.86 12.41 -39.77
CA GLU A 130 36.39 12.46 -39.77
C GLU A 130 35.90 13.10 -41.07
N ASP A 131 35.23 12.31 -41.91
CA ASP A 131 34.62 12.74 -43.16
C ASP A 131 33.29 13.49 -42.93
N SER A 132 32.82 14.25 -43.93
CA SER A 132 31.59 15.06 -43.84
C SER A 132 30.34 14.23 -43.52
N ASP A 133 30.34 12.96 -43.93
CA ASP A 133 29.26 12.00 -43.67
C ASP A 133 29.40 11.28 -42.30
N ARG A 134 30.28 11.78 -41.42
CA ARG A 134 30.64 11.15 -40.13
C ARG A 134 31.13 9.71 -40.28
N ARG A 135 31.88 9.45 -41.34
CA ARG A 135 32.69 8.25 -41.47
C ARG A 135 34.09 8.54 -40.97
N TYR A 136 34.71 7.54 -40.35
CA TYR A 136 35.99 7.72 -39.71
C TYR A 136 37.00 6.80 -40.38
N PHE A 137 38.13 7.38 -40.79
CA PHE A 137 39.17 6.66 -41.51
C PHE A 137 40.48 6.76 -40.75
N VAL A 138 41.01 5.63 -40.29
CA VAL A 138 42.38 5.56 -39.77
C VAL A 138 43.33 5.53 -40.97
N PHE A 139 44.41 6.29 -40.91
CA PHE A 139 45.37 6.33 -42.01
C PHE A 139 46.80 6.53 -41.54
N ASP A 140 47.74 6.07 -42.37
CA ASP A 140 49.16 6.30 -42.17
C ASP A 140 49.94 6.21 -43.50
N LYS A 141 51.19 6.66 -43.48
CA LYS A 141 52.14 6.52 -44.59
C LYS A 141 52.96 5.24 -44.41
N LEU A 142 53.13 4.50 -45.49
CA LEU A 142 54.04 3.36 -45.61
C LEU A 142 55.45 3.84 -46.01
N GLN A 143 56.50 3.05 -45.78
CA GLN A 143 57.88 3.43 -46.16
C GLN A 143 58.06 3.74 -47.65
N GLY A 144 57.30 3.10 -48.54
CA GLY A 144 57.29 3.38 -49.99
C GLY A 144 56.64 4.71 -50.38
N GLY A 145 56.11 5.45 -49.41
CA GLY A 145 55.41 6.73 -49.62
C GLY A 145 53.91 6.58 -49.87
N ASP A 146 53.41 5.37 -50.08
CA ASP A 146 51.98 5.07 -50.24
C ASP A 146 51.19 5.24 -48.93
N LEU A 147 49.86 5.38 -49.06
CA LEU A 147 48.97 5.56 -47.91
C LEU A 147 48.20 4.28 -47.63
N ILE A 148 48.16 3.87 -46.36
CA ILE A 148 47.23 2.84 -45.90
C ILE A 148 46.06 3.53 -45.20
N VAL A 149 44.83 3.15 -45.56
CA VAL A 149 43.59 3.75 -45.06
C VAL A 149 42.61 2.64 -44.68
N ALA A 150 41.97 2.74 -43.53
CA ALA A 150 40.95 1.79 -43.11
C ALA A 150 39.75 2.50 -42.49
N GLU A 151 38.55 2.02 -42.78
CA GLU A 151 37.33 2.53 -42.15
C GLU A 151 37.24 2.04 -40.71
N THR A 152 36.87 2.93 -39.79
CA THR A 152 36.80 2.64 -38.37
C THR A 152 35.59 3.25 -37.70
N LEU A 153 35.37 2.86 -36.45
CA LEU A 153 34.34 3.43 -35.61
C LEU A 153 34.80 4.73 -34.92
N PRO A 154 33.88 5.69 -34.67
CA PRO A 154 34.18 6.96 -34.01
C PRO A 154 34.80 6.84 -32.61
N TYR A 155 34.64 5.69 -31.95
CA TYR A 155 35.02 5.47 -30.56
C TYR A 155 36.55 5.54 -30.33
N LEU A 156 37.36 5.35 -31.38
CA LEU A 156 38.82 5.49 -31.32
C LEU A 156 39.27 6.94 -31.03
N ILE A 157 38.57 7.94 -31.57
CA ILE A 157 38.98 9.36 -31.48
C ILE A 157 38.87 9.90 -30.06
N TYR A 158 38.03 9.28 -29.22
CA TYR A 158 37.68 9.77 -27.89
C TYR A 158 38.41 9.01 -26.77
N ASP A 159 39.61 8.49 -27.04
CA ASP A 159 40.38 7.61 -26.13
C ASP A 159 40.47 8.16 -24.69
N ASP A 160 40.71 9.47 -24.55
CA ASP A 160 40.96 10.11 -23.25
C ASP A 160 39.72 10.73 -22.57
N SER A 161 38.62 10.96 -23.30
CA SER A 161 37.44 11.64 -22.74
C SER A 161 36.25 10.71 -22.60
N PHE A 162 36.09 10.15 -21.40
CA PHE A 162 34.94 9.32 -21.02
C PHE A 162 33.60 9.97 -21.41
N LEU A 163 33.42 11.25 -21.09
CA LEU A 163 32.19 12.00 -21.39
C LEU A 163 31.88 12.09 -22.89
N SER A 164 32.90 12.18 -23.74
CA SER A 164 32.70 12.27 -25.19
C SER A 164 32.32 10.92 -25.78
N ARG A 165 32.92 9.82 -25.28
CA ARG A 165 32.52 8.44 -25.63
C ARG A 165 31.09 8.15 -25.25
N GLU A 166 30.69 8.56 -24.05
CA GLU A 166 29.31 8.41 -23.59
C GLU A 166 28.35 9.23 -24.43
N SER A 167 28.64 10.52 -24.66
CA SER A 167 27.77 11.39 -25.49
C SER A 167 27.55 10.83 -26.89
N LEU A 168 28.60 10.27 -27.49
CA LEU A 168 28.52 9.59 -28.78
C LEU A 168 27.62 8.35 -28.68
N PHE A 169 27.83 7.49 -27.68
CA PHE A 169 26.99 6.31 -27.47
C PHE A 169 25.52 6.67 -27.22
N PHE A 170 25.24 7.73 -26.45
CA PHE A 170 23.88 8.22 -26.18
C PHE A 170 23.13 8.60 -27.48
N LYS A 171 23.85 9.08 -28.51
CA LYS A 171 23.25 9.37 -29.82
C LYS A 171 22.88 8.09 -30.59
N ASP A 172 23.58 6.99 -30.32
CA ASP A 172 23.33 5.68 -30.94
C ASP A 172 22.29 4.84 -30.19
N ILE A 173 21.94 5.18 -28.94
CA ILE A 173 20.92 4.46 -28.15
C ILE A 173 19.60 4.24 -28.91
N PRO A 174 19.02 5.25 -29.59
CA PRO A 174 17.79 5.06 -30.34
C PRO A 174 17.91 3.91 -31.34
N LYS A 175 19.04 3.79 -32.05
CA LYS A 175 19.28 2.69 -33.00
C LYS A 175 19.18 1.32 -32.32
N TYR A 176 19.72 1.17 -31.12
CA TYR A 176 19.68 -0.10 -30.38
C TYR A 176 18.30 -0.41 -29.78
N LEU A 177 17.51 0.60 -29.43
CA LEU A 177 16.19 0.42 -28.83
C LEU A 177 15.04 0.37 -29.84
N SER A 178 15.15 1.07 -30.96
CA SER A 178 14.05 1.25 -31.92
C SER A 178 14.11 0.34 -33.14
N THR A 179 15.28 -0.23 -33.46
CA THR A 179 15.44 -1.14 -34.62
C THR A 179 15.44 -2.59 -34.18
N TYR A 180 14.81 -3.46 -34.98
CA TYR A 180 14.79 -4.90 -34.71
C TYR A 180 16.21 -5.48 -34.63
N ASP A 181 17.08 -5.09 -35.57
CA ASP A 181 18.47 -5.57 -35.60
C ASP A 181 19.27 -5.08 -34.40
N GLY A 182 19.10 -3.81 -34.01
CA GLY A 182 19.73 -3.23 -32.83
C GLY A 182 19.31 -3.94 -31.54
N PHE A 183 18.01 -4.15 -31.37
CA PHE A 183 17.47 -4.83 -30.18
C PHE A 183 17.85 -6.31 -30.15
N SER A 184 17.78 -7.00 -31.28
CA SER A 184 18.19 -8.41 -31.42
C SER A 184 19.67 -8.61 -31.09
N LEU A 185 20.52 -7.69 -31.53
CA LEU A 185 21.95 -7.70 -31.19
C LEU A 185 22.17 -7.47 -29.69
N MET A 186 21.48 -6.50 -29.10
CA MET A 186 21.53 -6.23 -27.66
C MET A 186 21.09 -7.45 -26.85
N TYR A 187 19.97 -8.07 -27.23
CA TYR A 187 19.47 -9.30 -26.60
C TYR A 187 20.49 -10.44 -26.68
N ARG A 188 21.02 -10.74 -27.87
CA ARG A 188 21.99 -11.84 -28.06
C ARG A 188 23.25 -11.65 -27.22
N LYS A 189 23.70 -10.40 -27.04
CA LYS A 189 24.87 -10.08 -26.22
C LYS A 189 24.60 -10.11 -24.72
N SER A 190 23.37 -9.83 -24.31
CA SER A 190 23.02 -9.70 -22.89
C SER A 190 22.16 -10.84 -22.34
N ILE A 191 21.82 -11.85 -23.14
CA ILE A 191 20.91 -12.94 -22.76
C ILE A 191 21.30 -13.61 -21.44
N GLY A 192 22.58 -13.90 -21.22
CA GLY A 192 23.04 -14.52 -19.97
C GLY A 192 22.82 -13.64 -18.75
N ALA A 193 23.17 -12.34 -18.84
CA ALA A 193 22.93 -11.38 -17.78
C ALA A 193 21.44 -11.13 -17.54
N TRP A 194 20.63 -11.10 -18.60
CA TRP A 194 19.19 -10.92 -18.51
C TRP A 194 18.51 -12.08 -17.80
N VAL A 195 18.85 -13.32 -18.17
CA VAL A 195 18.34 -14.52 -17.49
C VAL A 195 18.73 -14.51 -16.01
N PHE A 196 19.99 -14.18 -15.70
CA PHE A 196 20.45 -14.08 -14.32
C PHE A 196 19.70 -13.01 -13.51
N LEU A 197 19.48 -11.83 -14.08
CA LEU A 197 18.71 -10.75 -13.44
C LEU A 197 17.25 -11.15 -13.20
N ILE A 198 16.61 -11.80 -14.17
CA ILE A 198 15.24 -12.30 -14.04
C ILE A 198 15.14 -13.28 -12.85
N ILE A 199 16.11 -14.19 -12.72
CA ILE A 199 16.15 -15.16 -11.61
C ILE A 199 16.30 -14.45 -10.26
N ILE A 200 17.27 -13.54 -10.12
CA ILE A 200 17.51 -12.81 -8.87
C ILE A 200 16.28 -11.98 -8.48
N ILE A 201 15.75 -11.21 -9.43
CA ILE A 201 14.60 -10.34 -9.18
C ILE A 201 13.36 -11.18 -8.85
N GLY A 202 13.18 -12.33 -9.52
CA GLY A 202 12.14 -13.29 -9.19
C GLY A 202 12.26 -13.84 -7.76
N MET A 203 13.46 -14.22 -7.33
CA MET A 203 13.70 -14.68 -5.95
C MET A 203 13.42 -13.57 -4.93
N LEU A 204 13.87 -12.35 -5.20
CA LEU A 204 13.60 -11.19 -4.33
C LEU A 204 12.10 -10.91 -4.22
N PHE A 205 11.39 -10.91 -5.34
CA PHE A 205 9.94 -10.74 -5.38
C PHE A 205 9.21 -11.81 -4.55
N VAL A 206 9.53 -13.10 -4.76
CA VAL A 206 8.92 -14.20 -4.01
C VAL A 206 9.22 -14.08 -2.52
N SER A 207 10.46 -13.75 -2.14
CA SER A 207 10.82 -13.61 -0.72
C SER A 207 10.06 -12.48 -0.04
N GLN A 208 9.88 -11.33 -0.70
CA GLN A 208 9.08 -10.23 -0.19
C GLN A 208 7.60 -10.61 -0.06
N GLU A 209 7.03 -11.31 -1.05
CA GLU A 209 5.64 -11.75 -0.99
C GLU A 209 5.40 -12.77 0.14
N VAL A 210 6.37 -13.67 0.42
CA VAL A 210 6.30 -14.57 1.57
C VAL A 210 6.30 -13.80 2.89
N ILE A 211 7.23 -12.84 3.04
CA ILE A 211 7.31 -12.00 4.25
C ILE A 211 6.00 -11.21 4.44
N TYR A 212 5.49 -10.63 3.36
CA TYR A 212 4.24 -9.87 3.38
C TYR A 212 3.05 -10.74 3.78
N ARG A 213 2.91 -11.94 3.18
CA ARG A 213 1.84 -12.89 3.54
C ARG A 213 1.91 -13.29 5.01
N LYS A 214 3.11 -13.53 5.55
CA LYS A 214 3.30 -13.87 6.97
C LYS A 214 2.80 -12.73 7.87
N LYS A 215 3.22 -11.49 7.60
CA LYS A 215 2.77 -10.31 8.36
C LYS A 215 1.27 -10.07 8.24
N SER A 216 0.71 -10.23 7.05
CA SER A 216 -0.73 -10.06 6.82
C SER A 216 -1.56 -11.11 7.56
N TYR A 217 -1.08 -12.37 7.59
CA TYR A 217 -1.72 -13.42 8.37
C TYR A 217 -1.65 -13.15 9.87
N GLU A 218 -0.47 -12.76 10.37
CA GLU A 218 -0.27 -12.40 11.78
C GLU A 218 -1.17 -11.23 12.20
N PHE A 219 -1.25 -10.19 11.38
CA PHE A 219 -2.14 -9.06 11.61
C PHE A 219 -3.62 -9.49 11.66
N LYS A 220 -4.08 -10.29 10.70
CA LYS A 220 -5.46 -10.81 10.70
C LYS A 220 -5.76 -11.64 11.94
N ARG A 221 -4.82 -12.51 12.34
CA ARG A 221 -4.97 -13.32 13.54
C ARG A 221 -5.10 -12.45 14.79
N LEU A 222 -4.22 -11.47 14.97
CA LEU A 222 -4.27 -10.57 16.14
C LEU A 222 -5.54 -9.72 16.14
N ASN A 223 -6.06 -9.33 14.98
CA ASN A 223 -7.34 -8.63 14.90
C ASN A 223 -8.51 -9.52 15.33
N THR A 224 -8.53 -10.79 14.89
CA THR A 224 -9.52 -11.76 15.37
C THR A 224 -9.41 -11.99 16.88
N ASP A 225 -8.18 -12.06 17.42
CA ASP A 225 -7.94 -12.20 18.85
C ASP A 225 -8.43 -10.95 19.62
N LYS A 226 -8.24 -9.74 19.07
CA LYS A 226 -8.81 -8.49 19.60
C LYS A 226 -10.33 -8.54 19.62
N ASP A 227 -10.97 -8.85 18.49
CA ASP A 227 -12.45 -8.92 18.38
C ASP A 227 -13.03 -9.94 19.39
N ALA A 228 -12.33 -11.06 19.61
CA ALA A 228 -12.74 -12.07 20.58
C ALA A 228 -12.64 -11.58 22.03
N ILE A 229 -11.63 -10.79 22.38
CA ILE A 229 -11.49 -10.20 23.72
C ILE A 229 -12.52 -9.09 23.92
N GLU A 230 -12.74 -8.23 22.94
CA GLU A 230 -13.79 -7.19 23.01
C GLU A 230 -15.17 -7.82 23.26
N LYS A 231 -15.47 -8.93 22.58
CA LYS A 231 -16.71 -9.68 22.83
C LYS A 231 -16.79 -10.22 24.27
N ARG A 232 -15.70 -10.78 24.81
CA ARG A 232 -15.69 -11.26 26.21
C ARG A 232 -15.86 -10.13 27.21
N LEU A 233 -15.29 -8.96 26.95
CA LEU A 233 -15.47 -7.78 27.78
C LEU A 233 -16.92 -7.32 27.77
N LEU A 234 -17.60 -7.33 26.62
CA LEU A 234 -19.03 -7.05 26.51
C LEU A 234 -19.88 -8.05 27.31
N ASP A 235 -19.65 -9.36 27.14
CA ASP A 235 -20.38 -10.42 27.86
C ASP A 235 -20.15 -10.31 29.39
N ALA A 236 -18.92 -10.01 29.82
CA ALA A 236 -18.58 -9.80 31.23
C ALA A 236 -19.27 -8.56 31.82
N ASN A 237 -19.36 -7.48 31.04
CA ASN A 237 -20.02 -6.25 31.47
C ASN A 237 -21.54 -6.45 31.61
N GLU A 238 -22.16 -7.19 30.68
CA GLU A 238 -23.59 -7.56 30.79
C GLU A 238 -23.85 -8.41 32.06
N SER A 239 -22.99 -9.39 32.32
CA SER A 239 -23.06 -10.20 33.55
C SER A 239 -22.90 -9.35 34.82
N LEU A 240 -21.91 -8.44 34.85
CA LEU A 240 -21.67 -7.54 35.97
C LEU A 240 -22.89 -6.66 36.25
N SER A 241 -23.49 -6.06 35.21
CA SER A 241 -24.69 -5.23 35.35
C SER A 241 -25.87 -6.00 35.95
N THR A 242 -26.05 -7.26 35.56
CA THR A 242 -27.10 -8.13 36.10
C THR A 242 -26.86 -8.42 37.59
N ILE A 243 -25.62 -8.73 37.96
CA ILE A 243 -25.23 -9.01 39.35
C ILE A 243 -25.43 -7.77 40.23
N LEU A 244 -25.02 -6.59 39.75
CA LEU A 244 -25.19 -5.32 40.47
C LEU A 244 -26.67 -4.98 40.67
N PHE A 245 -27.51 -5.17 39.64
CA PHE A 245 -28.95 -4.97 39.76
C PHE A 245 -29.58 -5.88 40.82
N GLU A 246 -29.23 -7.18 40.81
CA GLU A 246 -29.70 -8.12 41.82
C GLU A 246 -29.19 -7.77 43.21
N LYS A 247 -27.96 -7.27 43.33
CA LYS A 247 -27.38 -6.79 44.59
C LYS A 247 -28.16 -5.60 45.14
N ASP A 248 -28.43 -4.58 44.33
CA ASP A 248 -29.18 -3.39 44.73
C ASP A 248 -30.61 -3.74 45.17
N ALA A 249 -31.27 -4.65 44.45
CA ALA A 249 -32.59 -5.16 44.86
C ALA A 249 -32.52 -5.83 46.25
N LEU A 250 -31.48 -6.62 46.50
CA LEU A 250 -31.28 -7.35 47.73
C LEU A 250 -30.91 -6.43 48.91
N GLU A 251 -30.15 -5.36 48.67
CA GLU A 251 -29.86 -4.32 49.66
C GLU A 251 -31.13 -3.55 50.08
N ASN A 252 -32.03 -3.29 49.12
CA ASN A 252 -33.33 -2.68 49.41
C ASN A 252 -34.20 -3.62 50.26
N GLU A 253 -34.31 -4.90 49.91
CA GLU A 253 -35.03 -5.90 50.71
C GLU A 253 -34.47 -6.02 52.14
N ILE A 254 -33.13 -6.05 52.29
CA ILE A 254 -32.47 -6.07 53.61
C ILE A 254 -32.82 -4.80 54.41
N SER A 255 -32.89 -3.64 53.76
CA SER A 255 -33.23 -2.37 54.40
C SER A 255 -34.69 -2.35 54.86
N GLU A 256 -35.61 -2.88 54.06
CA GLU A 256 -37.01 -3.07 54.43
C GLU A 256 -37.17 -4.00 55.63
N ILE A 257 -36.51 -5.17 55.62
CA ILE A 257 -36.53 -6.14 56.73
C ILE A 257 -35.98 -5.53 58.03
N LYS A 258 -34.91 -4.71 57.94
CA LYS A 258 -34.36 -3.99 59.10
C LYS A 258 -35.35 -2.99 59.68
N LEU A 259 -36.02 -2.22 58.82
CA LEU A 259 -37.07 -1.28 59.22
C LEU A 259 -38.28 -1.98 59.86
N GLU A 260 -38.63 -3.18 59.41
CA GLU A 260 -39.68 -4.00 60.04
C GLU A 260 -39.24 -4.54 61.40
N LEU A 261 -37.99 -4.99 61.53
CA LEU A 261 -37.41 -5.45 62.80
C LEU A 261 -37.40 -4.35 63.87
N GLU A 262 -37.14 -3.10 63.49
CA GLU A 262 -37.19 -1.94 64.41
C GLU A 262 -38.60 -1.64 64.94
N LYS A 263 -39.66 -2.05 64.22
CA LYS A 263 -41.05 -1.81 64.59
C LYS A 263 -41.66 -2.91 65.47
N ILE A 264 -40.99 -4.06 65.61
CA ILE A 264 -41.52 -5.24 66.33
C ILE A 264 -40.98 -5.27 67.77
N ASP A 265 -41.90 -5.25 68.74
CA ASP A 265 -41.58 -5.37 70.17
C ASP A 265 -41.05 -6.78 70.55
N SER A 266 -40.20 -6.81 71.58
CA SER A 266 -39.10 -7.77 71.80
C SER A 266 -39.44 -9.26 72.04
N LEU A 267 -40.68 -9.74 71.88
CA LEU A 267 -41.11 -11.05 72.41
C LEU A 267 -41.97 -11.95 71.47
N SER A 268 -41.98 -11.72 70.16
CA SER A 268 -42.77 -12.56 69.22
C SER A 268 -41.91 -13.56 68.41
N HIS A 269 -42.45 -14.76 68.13
CA HIS A 269 -41.85 -15.72 67.17
C HIS A 269 -41.59 -15.10 65.79
N SER A 270 -42.40 -14.12 65.40
CA SER A 270 -42.24 -13.35 64.16
C SER A 270 -40.89 -12.62 64.06
N LYS A 271 -40.28 -12.22 65.19
CA LYS A 271 -38.97 -11.57 65.20
C LYS A 271 -37.84 -12.54 64.86
N ALA A 272 -37.89 -13.76 65.42
CA ALA A 272 -36.88 -14.78 65.16
C ALA A 272 -36.88 -15.25 63.69
N ASP A 273 -38.06 -15.35 63.08
CA ASP A 273 -38.19 -15.68 61.66
C ASP A 273 -37.67 -14.56 60.73
N LEU A 274 -37.93 -13.28 61.07
CA LEU A 274 -37.34 -12.13 60.35
C LEU A 274 -35.80 -12.09 60.51
N GLU A 275 -35.27 -12.36 61.71
CA GLU A 275 -33.82 -12.40 61.94
C GLU A 275 -33.13 -13.52 61.16
N ASN A 276 -33.76 -14.69 61.03
CA ASN A 276 -33.26 -15.77 60.18
C ASN A 276 -33.30 -15.39 58.69
N THR A 277 -34.38 -14.74 58.24
CA THR A 277 -34.51 -14.24 56.87
C THR A 277 -33.44 -13.19 56.55
N LEU A 278 -33.18 -12.26 57.48
CA LEU A 278 -32.12 -11.27 57.38
C LEU A 278 -30.74 -11.94 57.24
N LYS A 279 -30.43 -12.95 58.06
CA LYS A 279 -29.16 -13.68 57.96
C LYS A 279 -28.99 -14.38 56.62
N MET A 280 -30.03 -15.02 56.09
CA MET A 280 -29.98 -15.64 54.77
C MET A 280 -29.72 -14.61 53.66
N LYS A 281 -30.44 -13.48 53.67
CA LYS A 281 -30.27 -12.41 52.69
C LYS A 281 -28.88 -11.76 52.80
N MET A 282 -28.38 -11.51 54.00
CA MET A 282 -27.00 -11.00 54.18
C MET A 282 -25.94 -11.99 53.66
N HIS A 283 -26.18 -13.31 53.79
CA HIS A 283 -25.30 -14.32 53.21
C HIS A 283 -25.35 -14.31 51.66
N GLU A 284 -26.54 -14.14 51.08
CA GLU A 284 -26.73 -14.00 49.64
C GLU A 284 -26.04 -12.74 49.08
N LEU A 285 -26.13 -11.62 49.82
CA LEU A 285 -25.42 -10.37 49.50
C LEU A 285 -23.90 -10.59 49.44
N HIS A 286 -23.33 -11.22 50.48
CA HIS A 286 -21.90 -11.52 50.52
C HIS A 286 -21.48 -12.45 49.36
N LYS A 287 -22.34 -13.39 48.96
CA LYS A 287 -22.06 -14.25 47.80
C LYS A 287 -22.01 -13.43 46.51
N LYS A 288 -22.90 -12.44 46.35
CA LYS A 288 -22.90 -11.53 45.20
C LYS A 288 -21.67 -10.62 45.19
N ASP A 289 -21.25 -10.09 46.33
CA ASP A 289 -20.01 -9.28 46.46
C ASP A 289 -18.76 -10.04 46.01
N ASN A 290 -18.66 -11.32 46.39
CA ASN A 290 -17.57 -12.18 45.92
C ASN A 290 -17.62 -12.39 44.40
N LEU A 291 -18.82 -12.53 43.83
CA LEU A 291 -19.00 -12.69 42.38
C LEU A 291 -18.60 -11.42 41.62
N VAL A 292 -19.00 -10.23 42.12
CA VAL A 292 -18.60 -8.93 41.57
C VAL A 292 -17.08 -8.83 41.53
N SER A 293 -16.42 -9.10 42.65
CA SER A 293 -14.95 -9.05 42.75
C SER A 293 -14.25 -10.01 41.77
N GLN A 294 -14.82 -11.19 41.54
CA GLN A 294 -14.28 -12.16 40.56
C GLN A 294 -14.44 -11.67 39.12
N VAL A 295 -15.61 -11.13 38.76
CA VAL A 295 -15.88 -10.60 37.42
C VAL A 295 -15.02 -9.37 37.13
N GLU A 296 -14.87 -8.45 38.09
CA GLU A 296 -14.01 -7.26 37.97
C GLU A 296 -12.54 -7.63 37.76
N ASN A 297 -12.02 -8.62 38.49
CA ASN A 297 -10.65 -9.10 38.32
C ASN A 297 -10.42 -9.68 36.92
N HIS A 298 -11.36 -10.49 36.41
CA HIS A 298 -11.29 -11.00 35.03
C HIS A 298 -11.38 -9.87 33.99
N HIS A 299 -12.24 -8.88 34.23
CA HIS A 299 -12.39 -7.73 33.36
C HIS A 299 -11.09 -6.92 33.27
N LEU A 300 -10.41 -6.70 34.40
CA LEU A 300 -9.11 -6.02 34.45
C LEU A 300 -8.01 -6.80 33.71
N GLU A 301 -8.00 -8.12 33.83
CA GLU A 301 -7.04 -8.99 33.12
C GLU A 301 -7.22 -8.89 31.61
N ASP A 302 -8.46 -8.94 31.13
CA ASP A 302 -8.77 -8.86 29.70
C ASP A 302 -8.53 -7.45 29.13
N LEU A 303 -8.75 -6.38 29.91
CA LEU A 303 -8.34 -5.01 29.56
C LEU A 303 -6.81 -4.90 29.37
N ASN A 304 -6.02 -5.49 30.27
CA ASN A 304 -4.57 -5.50 30.15
C ASN A 304 -4.10 -6.29 28.91
N LYS A 305 -4.76 -7.41 28.58
CA LYS A 305 -4.47 -8.16 27.34
C LYS A 305 -4.78 -7.33 26.10
N LEU A 306 -5.93 -6.65 26.09
CA LEU A 306 -6.36 -5.79 24.98
C LEU A 306 -5.34 -4.66 24.75
N TYR A 307 -4.89 -3.99 25.81
CA TYR A 307 -3.86 -2.95 25.71
C TYR A 307 -2.55 -3.47 25.09
N ASN A 308 -2.09 -4.65 25.50
CA ASN A 308 -0.88 -5.26 24.93
C ASN A 308 -1.06 -5.64 23.44
N LEU A 309 -2.22 -6.21 23.09
CA LEU A 309 -2.59 -6.55 21.72
C LEU A 309 -2.64 -5.32 20.81
N GLU A 310 -3.21 -4.21 21.29
CA GLU A 310 -3.26 -2.95 20.54
C GLU A 310 -1.86 -2.42 20.25
N LYS A 311 -0.94 -2.51 21.22
CA LYS A 311 0.46 -2.13 21.02
C LYS A 311 1.17 -3.02 20.00
N GLU A 312 0.89 -4.33 19.99
CA GLU A 312 1.43 -5.25 18.98
C GLU A 312 0.86 -4.99 17.59
N LEU A 313 -0.45 -4.73 17.50
CA LEU A 313 -1.14 -4.34 16.27
C LEU A 313 -0.59 -3.03 15.70
N GLU A 314 -0.35 -2.02 16.52
CA GLU A 314 0.24 -0.73 16.11
C GLU A 314 1.66 -0.93 15.55
N ASN A 315 2.47 -1.76 16.21
CA ASN A 315 3.81 -2.10 15.74
C ASN A 315 3.80 -2.88 14.41
N LEU A 316 2.80 -3.73 14.19
CA LEU A 316 2.62 -4.47 12.94
C LEU A 316 2.03 -3.58 11.84
N ARG A 317 1.14 -2.65 12.18
CA ARG A 317 0.56 -1.64 11.27
C ARG A 317 1.65 -0.84 10.59
N ASN A 318 2.62 -0.35 11.36
CA ASN A 318 3.78 0.39 10.83
C ASN A 318 4.69 -0.46 9.92
N LYS A 319 4.54 -1.79 9.92
CA LYS A 319 5.32 -2.74 9.12
C LYS A 319 4.53 -3.33 7.95
N LEU A 320 3.25 -2.97 7.80
CA LEU A 320 2.38 -3.32 6.68
C LEU A 320 2.57 -2.37 5.50
N SER A 321 2.01 -2.72 4.34
CA SER A 321 2.06 -1.86 3.16
C SER A 321 1.16 -0.63 3.34
N ASN A 322 1.53 0.52 2.78
CA ASN A 322 0.73 1.75 2.81
C ASN A 322 -0.74 1.53 2.40
N GLN A 323 -1.01 0.59 1.49
CA GLN A 323 -2.38 0.31 1.08
C GLN A 323 -3.19 -0.43 2.16
N ASP A 324 -2.58 -1.36 2.90
CA ASP A 324 -3.27 -2.00 4.03
C ASP A 324 -3.50 -0.97 5.15
N GLN A 325 -2.56 -0.04 5.34
CA GLN A 325 -2.72 1.10 6.22
C GLN A 325 -3.87 2.02 5.77
N ASP A 326 -4.01 2.27 4.47
CA ASP A 326 -5.12 3.06 3.91
C ASP A 326 -6.47 2.38 4.11
N ASP A 327 -6.55 1.06 3.89
CA ASP A 327 -7.78 0.28 4.09
C ASP A 327 -8.17 0.26 5.59
N ILE A 328 -7.20 0.11 6.51
CA ILE A 328 -7.41 0.29 7.95
C ILE A 328 -7.89 1.70 8.27
N SER A 329 -7.24 2.73 7.70
CA SER A 329 -7.62 4.13 7.95
C SER A 329 -9.01 4.47 7.43
N ARG A 330 -9.45 3.82 6.34
CA ARG A 330 -10.83 3.92 5.84
C ARG A 330 -11.82 3.26 6.78
N GLN A 331 -11.47 2.11 7.34
CA GLN A 331 -12.28 1.46 8.37
C GLN A 331 -12.40 2.37 9.60
N GLU A 332 -11.30 2.88 10.12
CA GLU A 332 -11.29 3.82 11.25
C GLU A 332 -12.09 5.10 10.94
N ALA A 333 -12.00 5.64 9.72
CA ALA A 333 -12.79 6.78 9.30
C ALA A 333 -14.30 6.44 9.24
N SER A 334 -14.65 5.22 8.85
CA SER A 334 -16.02 4.71 8.89
C SER A 334 -16.51 4.60 10.33
N ASP A 335 -15.71 4.01 11.22
CA ASP A 335 -16.03 3.85 12.64
C ASP A 335 -16.16 5.21 13.34
N LEU A 336 -15.28 6.17 13.01
CA LEU A 336 -15.37 7.56 13.48
C LEU A 336 -16.65 8.23 12.97
N ASN A 337 -17.05 7.98 11.72
CA ASN A 337 -18.30 8.51 11.18
C ASN A 337 -19.53 7.86 11.83
N GLU A 338 -19.46 6.57 12.15
CA GLU A 338 -20.47 5.86 12.95
C GLU A 338 -20.57 6.51 14.35
N LEU A 339 -19.45 6.82 14.99
CA LEU A 339 -19.43 7.53 16.27
C LEU A 339 -19.95 8.96 16.19
N LYS A 340 -19.58 9.71 15.14
CA LYS A 340 -20.13 11.05 14.88
C LYS A 340 -21.65 11.00 14.73
N SER A 341 -22.22 9.90 14.24
CA SER A 341 -23.66 9.75 14.11
C SER A 341 -24.41 9.76 15.46
N LEU A 342 -23.73 9.38 16.56
CA LEU A 342 -24.29 9.51 17.92
C LEU A 342 -24.59 10.97 18.30
N TRP A 343 -23.80 11.91 17.78
CA TRP A 343 -23.89 13.34 18.08
C TRP A 343 -24.79 14.10 17.10
N LEU A 344 -25.13 13.49 15.96
CA LEU A 344 -26.01 14.07 14.95
C LEU A 344 -27.47 13.71 15.27
N ASN A 345 -28.15 14.61 15.99
CA ASN A 345 -29.54 14.47 16.40
C ASN A 345 -30.47 13.99 15.27
N GLY A 346 -31.16 12.85 15.46
CA GLY A 346 -32.45 12.58 14.83
C GLY A 346 -32.65 11.27 14.04
N LYS A 347 -31.61 10.45 13.77
CA LYS A 347 -31.75 9.28 12.88
C LYS A 347 -31.65 7.89 13.51
N LEU A 348 -30.98 7.72 14.65
CA LEU A 348 -30.73 6.40 15.24
C LEU A 348 -31.93 5.91 16.07
N THR A 349 -32.19 4.60 16.09
CA THR A 349 -33.09 3.97 17.09
C THR A 349 -32.36 3.75 18.42
N TRP A 350 -33.10 3.39 19.47
CA TRP A 350 -32.50 3.05 20.76
C TRP A 350 -31.50 1.88 20.63
N ASP A 351 -31.87 0.85 19.86
CA ASP A 351 -31.03 -0.33 19.68
C ASP A 351 -29.77 -0.02 18.85
N ASP A 352 -29.90 0.78 17.78
CA ASP A 352 -28.74 1.23 16.98
C ASP A 352 -27.74 1.99 17.86
N ARG A 353 -28.25 2.84 18.76
CA ARG A 353 -27.42 3.67 19.62
C ARG A 353 -26.73 2.86 20.72
N LEU A 354 -27.45 1.92 21.34
CA LEU A 354 -26.88 1.00 22.33
C LEU A 354 -25.76 0.16 21.72
N ALA A 355 -25.95 -0.31 20.48
CA ALA A 355 -24.94 -1.06 19.74
C ALA A 355 -23.69 -0.23 19.41
N ILE A 356 -23.84 1.05 19.03
CA ILE A 356 -22.70 1.93 18.73
C ILE A 356 -21.96 2.35 20.01
N GLU A 357 -22.66 2.70 21.09
CA GLU A 357 -22.04 3.13 22.34
C GLU A 357 -21.36 1.97 23.08
N GLY A 358 -21.92 0.76 22.99
CA GLY A 358 -21.29 -0.46 23.52
C GLY A 358 -19.92 -0.77 22.90
N LYS A 359 -19.63 -0.28 21.68
CA LYS A 359 -18.31 -0.42 21.05
C LYS A 359 -17.22 0.46 21.68
N VAL A 360 -17.59 1.50 22.43
CA VAL A 360 -16.65 2.58 22.84
C VAL A 360 -16.59 2.77 24.36
N SER A 361 -17.67 2.47 25.07
CA SER A 361 -17.68 2.55 26.54
C SER A 361 -17.75 1.14 27.13
N PHE A 362 -16.59 0.60 27.51
CA PHE A 362 -16.51 -0.63 28.32
C PHE A 362 -16.77 -0.37 29.80
N ALA A 363 -16.64 0.88 30.24
CA ALA A 363 -16.89 1.29 31.61
C ALA A 363 -18.38 1.65 31.79
N ASP A 364 -19.05 0.90 32.66
CA ASP A 364 -20.37 1.15 33.22
C ASP A 364 -21.53 1.24 32.20
N LEU A 365 -22.23 0.11 31.96
CA LEU A 365 -23.57 0.12 31.35
C LEU A 365 -24.58 1.01 32.13
N ASP A 366 -24.36 1.22 33.44
CA ASP A 366 -25.14 2.11 34.29
C ASP A 366 -24.60 3.56 34.37
N ARG A 367 -23.42 3.83 33.79
CA ARG A 367 -22.79 5.16 33.73
C ARG A 367 -22.10 5.44 32.40
N ALA A 368 -22.72 5.05 31.30
CA ALA A 368 -22.54 5.84 30.09
C ALA A 368 -22.88 7.30 30.49
N PRO A 369 -22.04 8.31 30.19
CA PRO A 369 -22.21 9.68 30.69
C PRO A 369 -23.55 10.34 30.28
N PHE A 370 -24.41 9.61 29.56
CA PHE A 370 -25.69 10.04 29.03
C PHE A 370 -26.86 9.06 29.27
N THR A 371 -26.79 7.98 30.07
CA THR A 371 -27.86 6.93 30.12
C THR A 371 -29.28 7.48 30.32
N ASP A 372 -29.51 8.30 31.35
CA ASP A 372 -30.82 8.93 31.55
C ASP A 372 -31.17 9.88 30.39
N TYR A 373 -30.20 10.66 29.90
CA TYR A 373 -30.37 11.64 28.81
C TYR A 373 -30.84 10.93 27.54
N ILE A 374 -30.24 9.77 27.25
CA ILE A 374 -30.53 8.96 26.09
C ILE A 374 -31.91 8.32 26.23
N VAL A 375 -32.28 7.80 27.42
CA VAL A 375 -33.61 7.21 27.66
C VAL A 375 -34.69 8.24 27.37
N TYR A 376 -34.57 9.45 27.93
CA TYR A 376 -35.58 10.50 27.72
C TYR A 376 -35.54 11.09 26.30
N THR A 377 -34.37 11.22 25.67
CA THR A 377 -34.29 11.64 24.25
C THR A 377 -34.92 10.61 23.31
N SER A 378 -34.73 9.31 23.59
CA SER A 378 -35.27 8.22 22.77
C SER A 378 -36.79 8.08 22.96
N PHE A 379 -37.27 8.31 24.18
CA PHE A 379 -38.70 8.47 24.48
C PHE A 379 -39.34 9.59 23.66
N GLU A 380 -38.75 10.79 23.61
CA GLU A 380 -39.25 11.91 22.81
C GLU A 380 -39.29 11.56 21.32
N GLN A 381 -38.21 10.99 20.79
CA GLN A 381 -38.15 10.59 19.40
C GLN A 381 -39.18 9.52 19.04
N TRP A 382 -39.41 8.56 19.92
CA TRP A 382 -40.44 7.53 19.70
C TRP A 382 -41.82 8.17 19.58
N ILE A 383 -42.18 9.11 20.45
CA ILE A 383 -43.46 9.84 20.39
C ILE A 383 -43.61 10.56 19.04
N VAL A 384 -42.58 11.31 18.64
CA VAL A 384 -42.57 12.04 17.36
C VAL A 384 -42.71 11.09 16.17
N ARG A 385 -41.95 9.98 16.17
CA ARG A 385 -42.02 8.97 15.11
C ARG A 385 -43.37 8.27 15.06
N ALA A 386 -43.98 7.97 16.21
CA ALA A 386 -45.30 7.36 16.29
C ALA A 386 -46.37 8.31 15.73
N CYS A 387 -46.35 9.59 16.12
CA CYS A 387 -47.27 10.59 15.57
C CYS A 387 -47.14 10.73 14.05
N ASN A 388 -45.90 10.79 13.54
CA ASN A 388 -45.63 10.89 12.11
C ASN A 388 -46.07 9.63 11.34
N ARG A 389 -45.77 8.44 11.87
CA ARG A 389 -46.14 7.15 11.26
C ARG A 389 -47.66 7.01 11.10
N HIS A 390 -48.40 7.48 12.10
CA HIS A 390 -49.86 7.43 12.12
C HIS A 390 -50.52 8.70 11.56
N LYS A 391 -49.74 9.63 10.99
CA LYS A 391 -50.21 10.89 10.37
C LYS A 391 -51.11 11.71 11.31
N LEU A 392 -50.79 11.71 12.60
CA LEU A 392 -51.57 12.41 13.64
C LEU A 392 -51.25 13.90 13.74
N ALA A 393 -50.15 14.34 13.14
CA ALA A 393 -49.73 15.73 13.09
C ALA A 393 -49.61 16.19 11.64
N TYR A 394 -49.99 17.43 11.35
CA TYR A 394 -49.81 18.01 10.01
C TYR A 394 -48.32 18.21 9.71
N PRO A 395 -47.87 17.98 8.45
CA PRO A 395 -46.48 18.18 8.08
C PRO A 395 -46.05 19.64 8.37
N GLY A 396 -45.11 19.82 9.31
CA GLY A 396 -44.56 21.13 9.67
C GLY A 396 -45.15 21.77 10.94
N GLU A 397 -46.18 21.18 11.56
CA GLU A 397 -46.73 21.67 12.83
C GLU A 397 -45.84 21.23 14.01
N LYS A 398 -45.26 22.19 14.75
CA LYS A 398 -44.53 21.90 15.99
C LYS A 398 -45.51 21.74 17.15
N LEU A 399 -45.97 20.51 17.36
CA LEU A 399 -46.78 20.16 18.54
C LEU A 399 -45.90 19.97 19.77
N GLU A 400 -46.37 20.46 20.92
CA GLU A 400 -45.74 20.18 22.22
C GLU A 400 -45.87 18.69 22.58
N LEU A 401 -44.88 18.16 23.30
CA LEU A 401 -44.78 16.73 23.61
C LEU A 401 -46.03 16.17 24.31
N TYR A 402 -46.68 16.97 25.17
CA TYR A 402 -47.91 16.53 25.84
C TYR A 402 -49.07 16.31 24.85
N LYS A 403 -49.24 17.22 23.88
CA LYS A 403 -50.28 17.11 22.85
C LYS A 403 -50.04 15.90 21.96
N GLN A 404 -48.77 15.59 21.70
CA GLN A 404 -48.40 14.39 20.93
C GLN A 404 -48.77 13.10 21.67
N ILE A 405 -48.55 13.05 22.99
CA ILE A 405 -48.97 11.90 23.82
C ILE A 405 -50.50 11.76 23.82
N ASP A 406 -51.22 12.87 24.00
CA ASP A 406 -52.69 12.89 23.97
C ASP A 406 -53.24 12.43 22.61
N LEU A 407 -52.61 12.81 21.50
CA LEU A 407 -52.98 12.36 20.17
C LEU A 407 -52.79 10.85 19.99
N LEU A 408 -51.68 10.30 20.49
CA LEU A 408 -51.44 8.85 20.45
C LEU A 408 -52.48 8.07 21.28
N LYS A 409 -52.88 8.64 22.42
CA LYS A 409 -53.95 8.10 23.28
C LYS A 409 -55.29 8.12 22.56
N ASN A 410 -55.69 9.28 22.04
CA ASN A 410 -56.96 9.46 21.33
C ASN A 410 -57.07 8.60 20.06
N ALA A 411 -55.93 8.29 19.43
CA ALA A 411 -55.85 7.41 18.27
C ALA A 411 -55.76 5.90 18.64
N ASN A 412 -55.85 5.54 19.92
CA ASN A 412 -55.72 4.17 20.43
C ASN A 412 -54.39 3.47 20.05
N ILE A 413 -53.30 4.23 19.86
CA ILE A 413 -51.97 3.67 19.58
C ILE A 413 -51.26 3.26 20.87
N VAL A 414 -51.59 3.95 21.96
CA VAL A 414 -51.16 3.62 23.33
C VAL A 414 -52.40 3.44 24.21
N SER A 415 -52.30 2.52 25.17
CA SER A 415 -53.34 2.34 26.20
C SER A 415 -53.34 3.50 27.22
N ASP A 416 -54.40 3.63 28.01
CA ASP A 416 -54.47 4.63 29.10
C ASP A 416 -53.26 4.53 30.05
N LYS A 417 -52.92 3.31 30.48
CA LYS A 417 -51.75 3.06 31.36
C LYS A 417 -50.43 3.47 30.72
N GLU A 418 -50.30 3.31 29.41
CA GLU A 418 -49.10 3.71 28.68
C GLU A 418 -49.05 5.23 28.50
N ALA A 419 -50.18 5.88 28.22
CA ALA A 419 -50.25 7.34 28.14
C ALA A 419 -49.89 7.99 29.49
N ASP A 420 -50.38 7.43 30.60
CA ASP A 420 -50.03 7.89 31.95
C ASP A 420 -48.52 7.79 32.20
N LEU A 421 -47.90 6.66 31.85
CA LEU A 421 -46.45 6.48 31.92
C LEU A 421 -45.68 7.51 31.07
N LEU A 422 -46.16 7.82 29.85
CA LEU A 422 -45.51 8.80 28.97
C LEU A 422 -45.63 10.23 29.52
N HIS A 423 -46.76 10.60 30.12
CA HIS A 423 -46.93 11.89 30.79
C HIS A 423 -46.04 12.00 32.04
N GLU A 424 -45.95 10.93 32.83
CA GLU A 424 -45.06 10.86 33.99
C GLU A 424 -43.59 10.98 33.55
N ALA A 425 -43.20 10.29 32.47
CA ALA A 425 -41.86 10.37 31.90
C ALA A 425 -41.52 11.79 31.43
N ARG A 426 -42.47 12.50 30.79
CA ARG A 426 -42.32 13.92 30.43
C ARG A 426 -42.08 14.78 31.67
N ILE A 427 -42.82 14.56 32.76
CA ILE A 427 -42.68 15.35 33.99
C ILE A 427 -41.31 15.12 34.62
N VAL A 428 -40.91 13.86 34.80
CA VAL A 428 -39.61 13.48 35.37
C VAL A 428 -38.46 14.05 34.53
N ARG A 429 -38.56 13.94 33.20
CA ARG A 429 -37.65 14.56 32.25
C ARG A 429 -37.54 16.06 32.48
N ASN A 430 -38.66 16.78 32.51
CA ASN A 430 -38.64 18.24 32.65
C ASN A 430 -38.05 18.68 33.99
N ASN A 431 -38.38 17.98 35.08
CA ASN A 431 -37.77 18.24 36.38
C ASN A 431 -36.25 18.02 36.36
N TRP A 432 -35.78 17.01 35.63
CA TRP A 432 -34.36 16.78 35.49
C TRP A 432 -33.66 17.89 34.68
N PHE A 433 -34.18 18.22 33.50
CA PHE A 433 -33.55 19.22 32.62
C PHE A 433 -33.66 20.66 33.13
N HIS A 434 -34.72 21.02 33.86
CA HIS A 434 -34.94 22.38 34.34
C HIS A 434 -34.57 22.58 35.81
N SER A 435 -34.62 21.53 36.63
CA SER A 435 -34.40 21.62 38.08
C SER A 435 -33.25 20.75 38.58
N GLY A 436 -32.58 20.00 37.70
CA GLY A 436 -31.43 19.16 38.04
C GLY A 436 -31.77 17.93 38.88
N VAL A 437 -33.06 17.63 39.10
CA VAL A 437 -33.50 16.49 39.91
C VAL A 437 -33.41 15.22 39.07
N LYS A 438 -32.43 14.36 39.39
CA LYS A 438 -32.18 13.12 38.63
C LYS A 438 -33.37 12.15 38.74
N PRO A 439 -33.76 11.47 37.65
CA PRO A 439 -34.73 10.38 37.68
C PRO A 439 -34.29 9.24 38.63
N THR A 440 -35.24 8.55 39.25
CA THR A 440 -34.94 7.33 40.00
C THR A 440 -34.68 6.17 39.05
N ALA A 441 -33.72 5.30 39.38
CA ALA A 441 -33.37 4.14 38.55
C ALA A 441 -34.60 3.23 38.28
N ALA A 442 -35.44 3.01 39.30
CA ALA A 442 -36.68 2.26 39.19
C ALA A 442 -37.65 2.85 38.15
N PHE A 443 -37.71 4.18 38.03
CA PHE A 443 -38.56 4.84 37.05
C PHE A 443 -37.94 4.81 35.63
N THR A 444 -36.65 5.10 35.51
CA THR A 444 -35.92 4.98 34.22
C THR A 444 -36.08 3.58 33.63
N SER A 445 -36.00 2.52 34.45
CA SER A 445 -36.20 1.14 34.01
C SER A 445 -37.60 0.86 33.43
N LYS A 446 -38.66 1.48 33.98
CA LYS A 446 -40.02 1.38 33.41
C LYS A 446 -40.10 1.99 32.02
N VAL A 447 -39.46 3.14 31.80
CA VAL A 447 -39.39 3.81 30.48
C VAL A 447 -38.60 2.98 29.48
N VAL A 448 -37.46 2.43 29.88
CA VAL A 448 -36.65 1.51 29.04
C VAL A 448 -37.47 0.28 28.64
N LYS A 449 -38.19 -0.33 29.59
CA LYS A 449 -39.04 -1.50 29.31
C LYS A 449 -40.14 -1.18 28.29
N PHE A 450 -40.77 -0.01 28.41
CA PHE A 450 -41.74 0.47 27.43
C PHE A 450 -41.11 0.62 26.04
N LEU A 451 -39.94 1.28 25.94
CA LEU A 451 -39.24 1.48 24.67
C LEU A 451 -38.83 0.17 24.01
N LYS A 452 -38.33 -0.80 24.78
CA LYS A 452 -38.01 -2.15 24.28
C LYS A 452 -39.25 -2.82 23.68
N ILE A 453 -40.39 -2.81 24.37
CA ILE A 453 -41.63 -3.43 23.88
C ILE A 453 -42.11 -2.76 22.58
N LYS A 454 -42.04 -1.42 22.49
CA LYS A 454 -42.58 -0.68 21.35
C LYS A 454 -41.63 -0.58 20.15
N ASN A 455 -40.33 -0.82 20.35
CA ASN A 455 -39.34 -0.86 19.27
C ASN A 455 -39.08 -2.28 18.75
N SER A 456 -39.45 -3.34 19.48
CA SER A 456 -39.37 -4.71 18.98
C SER A 456 -40.19 -4.89 17.69
N PRO A 457 -39.63 -5.51 16.64
CA PRO A 457 -40.40 -5.87 15.46
C PRO A 457 -41.56 -6.77 15.88
N LYS A 458 -42.80 -6.39 15.53
CA LYS A 458 -43.94 -7.27 15.69
C LYS A 458 -43.72 -8.46 14.77
N ILE A 459 -43.35 -9.61 15.35
CA ILE A 459 -43.40 -10.90 14.66
C ILE A 459 -44.88 -11.10 14.31
N ASP A 460 -45.17 -11.13 13.02
CA ASP A 460 -46.49 -11.50 12.51
C ASP A 460 -46.75 -12.96 12.95
N PRO A 461 -47.82 -13.25 13.71
CA PRO A 461 -48.17 -14.61 14.09
C PRO A 461 -48.64 -15.49 12.92
N ARG A 462 -48.47 -15.03 11.67
CA ARG A 462 -48.73 -15.77 10.43
C ARG A 462 -47.48 -16.16 9.63
N VAL A 463 -46.31 -16.21 10.28
CA VAL A 463 -45.10 -16.84 9.71
C VAL A 463 -44.85 -18.18 10.38
#